data_AF-A0A0M0KM30-F1
#
_entry.id   AF-A0A0M0KM30-F1
#
_cell.length_a   1.000
_cell.length_b   1.000
_cell.length_c   1.000
_cell.angle_alpha   90.00
_cell.angle_beta   90.00
_cell.angle_gamma   90.00
#
_symmetry.space_group_name_H-M   'P 1'
#
loop_
_entity.id
_entity.type
_entity.pdbx_description
1 polymer ?
#
loop_
_entity_poly.entity_id
_entity_poly.type
_entity_poly.pdbx_seq_one_letter_code
_entity_poly.pdbx_strand_id
1 'polypeptide(L)'
;MLLGVIPVLAILLLGFNIHLLVKERRYKKSWISFSMLGLNGLLFVAFTFFLLVYMAGFVTITTIPPFVYWFLIMLGFIIEGMSLYKKYVPGQMTAAAIHLFVVLPTIFSIGIVLLLVAIIELIVAMMNGTGGHPVPRNKQTTTP
;
A
#
# COMPACT_ATOMS: atom_id res chain seq x y z
N MET A 1 7.92 -20.35 -10.79
CA MET A 1 8.42 -18.96 -10.91
C MET A 1 7.32 -17.88 -10.82
N LEU A 2 6.02 -18.22 -10.84
CA LEU A 2 4.94 -17.22 -10.74
C LEU A 2 4.79 -16.59 -9.34
N LEU A 3 5.00 -17.37 -8.27
CA LEU A 3 4.81 -16.93 -6.89
C LEU A 3 5.77 -15.81 -6.46
N GLY A 4 6.99 -15.77 -7.02
CA GLY A 4 7.96 -14.70 -6.75
C GLY A 4 7.57 -13.33 -7.30
N VAL A 5 6.62 -13.27 -8.23
CA VAL A 5 6.16 -12.01 -8.85
C VAL A 5 5.27 -11.21 -7.90
N ILE A 6 4.52 -11.88 -7.04
CA ILE A 6 3.55 -11.27 -6.11
C ILE A 6 4.22 -10.25 -5.16
N PRO A 7 5.29 -10.59 -4.39
CA PRO A 7 5.94 -9.61 -3.51
C PRO A 7 6.63 -8.48 -4.29
N VAL A 8 7.10 -8.74 -5.52
CA VAL A 8 7.66 -7.69 -6.39
C VAL A 8 6.58 -6.67 -6.75
N LEU A 9 5.38 -7.12 -7.12
CA LEU A 9 4.25 -6.23 -7.39
C LEU A 9 3.86 -5.40 -6.17
N ALA A 10 3.86 -5.99 -4.97
CA ALA A 10 3.59 -5.24 -3.73
C ALA A 10 4.61 -4.13 -3.49
N ILE A 11 5.91 -4.39 -3.71
CA ILE A 11 6.98 -3.39 -3.58
C ILE A 11 6.83 -2.29 -4.63
N LEU A 12 6.54 -2.64 -5.89
CA LEU A 12 6.29 -1.66 -6.95
C LEU A 12 5.10 -0.76 -6.62
N LEU A 13 4.02 -1.34 -6.07
CA LEU A 13 2.84 -0.61 -5.66
C LEU A 13 3.15 0.36 -4.51
N LEU A 14 3.93 -0.06 -3.51
CA LEU A 14 4.43 0.84 -2.45
C LEU A 14 5.31 1.95 -3.01
N GLY A 15 6.22 1.65 -3.94
CA GLY A 15 7.08 2.64 -4.58
C GLY A 15 6.28 3.71 -5.34
N PHE A 16 5.27 3.29 -6.10
CA PHE A 16 4.34 4.19 -6.77
C PHE A 16 3.52 5.02 -5.76
N ASN A 17 3.06 4.41 -4.68
CA ASN A 17 2.30 5.10 -3.64
C ASN A 17 3.15 6.15 -2.90
N ILE A 18 4.42 5.87 -2.62
CA ILE A 18 5.37 6.85 -2.05
C ILE A 18 5.49 8.06 -2.99
N HIS A 19 5.60 7.83 -4.30
CA HIS A 19 5.63 8.92 -5.28
C HIS A 19 4.36 9.79 -5.21
N LEU A 20 3.17 9.17 -5.13
CA LEU A 20 1.91 9.89 -4.97
C LEU A 20 1.86 10.69 -3.65
N LEU A 21 2.27 10.09 -2.53
CA LEU A 21 2.30 10.75 -1.21
C LEU A 21 3.26 11.94 -1.18
N VAL A 22 4.43 11.83 -1.80
CA VAL A 22 5.38 12.95 -1.92
C VAL A 22 4.77 14.08 -2.74
N LYS A 23 4.12 13.76 -3.87
CA LYS A 23 3.42 14.75 -4.70
C LYS A 23 2.31 15.43 -3.88
N GLU A 24 1.45 14.66 -3.22
CA GLU A 24 0.36 15.19 -2.39
C GLU A 24 0.89 16.11 -1.30
N ARG A 25 1.96 15.72 -0.59
CA ARG A 25 2.53 16.52 0.51
C ARG A 25 3.06 17.88 0.05
N ARG A 26 3.55 17.98 -1.20
CA ARG A 26 3.96 19.26 -1.80
C ARG A 26 2.77 20.22 -1.96
N TYR A 27 1.56 19.71 -2.14
CA TYR A 27 0.34 20.51 -2.29
C TYR A 27 -0.47 20.66 -1.00
N LYS A 28 -0.47 19.64 -0.15
CA LYS A 28 -1.23 19.56 1.10
C LYS A 28 -0.32 19.07 2.22
N LYS A 29 0.09 19.98 3.12
CA LYS A 29 0.97 19.68 4.26
C LYS A 29 0.19 19.04 5.42
N SER A 30 -0.56 17.98 5.15
CA SER A 30 -1.36 17.28 6.16
C SER A 30 -0.49 16.35 7.02
N TRP A 31 -0.85 16.20 8.29
CA TRP A 31 -0.17 15.25 9.17
C TRP A 31 -0.40 13.79 8.74
N ILE A 32 -1.60 13.49 8.21
CA ILE A 32 -1.97 12.16 7.72
C ILE A 32 -1.06 11.72 6.56
N SER A 33 -0.78 12.63 5.63
CA SER A 33 0.12 12.34 4.49
C SER A 33 1.56 12.10 4.96
N PHE A 34 2.00 12.76 6.04
CA PHE A 34 3.33 12.54 6.62
C PHE A 34 3.43 11.18 7.34
N SER A 35 2.45 10.83 8.18
CA SER A 35 2.44 9.53 8.85
C SER A 35 2.36 8.37 7.85
N MET A 36 1.54 8.52 6.81
CA MET A 36 1.44 7.53 5.73
C MET A 36 2.72 7.42 4.91
N LEU A 37 3.43 8.53 4.65
CA LEU A 37 4.73 8.47 3.99
C LEU A 37 5.75 7.69 4.82
N GLY A 38 5.78 7.94 6.14
CA GLY A 38 6.64 7.19 7.07
C GLY A 38 6.31 5.70 7.08
N LEU A 39 5.03 5.35 7.17
CA LEU A 39 4.57 3.95 7.13
C LEU A 39 4.92 3.27 5.80
N ASN A 40 4.65 3.91 4.66
CA ASN A 40 4.97 3.34 3.35
C ASN A 40 6.48 3.19 3.16
N GLY A 41 7.28 4.15 3.63
CA GLY A 41 8.74 4.04 3.61
C GLY A 41 9.25 2.86 4.43
N LEU A 42 8.72 2.69 5.65
CA LEU A 42 9.08 1.56 6.51
C LEU A 42 8.68 0.22 5.87
N LEU A 43 7.46 0.11 5.36
CA LEU A 43 6.97 -1.10 4.67
C LEU A 43 7.79 -1.40 3.41
N PHE A 44 8.14 -0.38 2.63
CA PHE A 44 8.95 -0.54 1.42
C PHE A 44 10.32 -1.12 1.73
N VAL A 45 11.01 -0.58 2.75
CA VAL A 45 12.32 -1.10 3.20
C VAL A 45 12.17 -2.51 3.75
N ALA A 46 11.19 -2.77 4.61
CA ALA A 46 10.97 -4.08 5.22
C ALA A 46 10.65 -5.17 4.16
N PHE A 47 9.76 -4.88 3.21
CA PHE A 47 9.38 -5.82 2.16
C PHE A 47 10.52 -6.04 1.16
N THR A 48 11.28 -5.00 0.83
CA THR A 48 12.47 -5.12 -0.02
C THR A 48 13.54 -5.97 0.65
N PHE A 49 13.82 -5.71 1.93
CA PHE A 49 14.78 -6.50 2.70
C PHE A 49 14.36 -7.97 2.77
N PHE A 50 13.10 -8.24 3.09
CA PHE A 50 12.56 -9.59 3.08
C PHE A 50 12.75 -10.28 1.73
N LEU A 51 12.39 -9.60 0.63
CA LEU A 51 12.51 -10.16 -0.72
C LEU A 51 13.97 -10.50 -1.07
N LEU A 52 14.92 -9.61 -0.75
CA LEU A 52 16.35 -9.85 -1.01
C LEU A 52 16.87 -11.06 -0.23
N VAL A 53 16.54 -11.14 1.07
CA VAL A 53 16.97 -12.26 1.93
C VAL A 53 16.33 -13.58 1.50
N TYR A 54 15.06 -13.54 1.09
CA TYR A 54 14.34 -14.70 0.53
C TYR A 54 14.95 -15.18 -0.79
N MET A 55 15.24 -14.27 -1.73
CA MET A 55 15.87 -14.59 -3.02
C MET A 55 17.31 -15.11 -2.86
N ALA A 56 18.04 -14.63 -1.87
CA ALA A 56 19.38 -15.12 -1.54
C ALA A 56 19.38 -16.48 -0.82
N GLY A 57 18.20 -17.02 -0.46
CA GLY A 57 18.07 -18.34 0.16
C GLY A 57 18.40 -18.37 1.66
N PHE A 58 18.61 -17.22 2.30
CA PHE A 58 18.96 -17.14 3.73
C PHE A 58 17.75 -17.36 4.66
N VAL A 59 16.54 -17.10 4.18
CA VAL A 59 15.31 -17.18 4.96
C VAL A 59 14.24 -17.90 4.14
N THR A 60 13.61 -18.91 4.72
CA THR A 60 12.38 -19.49 4.17
C THR A 60 11.18 -18.76 4.75
N ILE A 61 10.10 -18.68 3.99
CA ILE A 61 8.85 -18.02 4.43
C ILE A 61 8.35 -18.58 5.78
N THR A 62 8.64 -19.85 6.08
CA THR A 62 8.22 -20.54 7.29
C THR A 62 9.01 -20.15 8.54
N THR A 63 10.16 -19.47 8.43
CA THR A 63 10.93 -19.05 9.62
C THR A 63 10.44 -17.75 10.23
N ILE A 64 9.64 -16.96 9.50
CA ILE A 64 8.99 -15.79 10.08
C ILE A 64 7.85 -16.26 10.98
N PRO A 65 7.78 -15.76 12.24
CA PRO A 65 6.70 -16.13 13.13
C PRO A 65 5.32 -15.80 12.54
N PRO A 66 4.33 -16.73 12.62
CA PRO A 66 3.02 -16.53 12.02
C PRO A 66 2.29 -15.25 12.48
N PHE A 67 2.53 -14.81 13.72
CA PHE A 67 1.91 -13.59 14.25
C PHE A 67 2.29 -12.33 13.46
N VAL A 68 3.45 -12.31 12.79
CA VAL A 68 3.87 -11.18 11.95
C VAL A 68 2.97 -11.06 10.73
N TYR A 69 2.61 -12.17 10.11
CA TYR A 69 1.69 -12.19 8.97
C TYR A 69 0.28 -11.78 9.39
N TRP A 70 -0.21 -12.29 10.53
CA TRP A 70 -1.50 -11.87 11.08
C TRP A 70 -1.54 -10.39 11.43
N PHE A 71 -0.46 -9.86 12.01
CA PHE A 71 -0.33 -8.44 12.27
C PHE A 71 -0.42 -7.62 10.98
N LEU A 72 0.31 -8.01 9.93
CA LEU A 72 0.25 -7.33 8.63
C LEU A 72 -1.16 -7.39 8.02
N ILE A 73 -1.84 -8.53 8.07
CA ILE A 73 -3.22 -8.66 7.59
C ILE A 73 -4.15 -7.69 8.33
N MET A 74 -4.10 -7.69 9.67
CA MET A 74 -4.93 -6.79 10.48
C MET A 74 -4.60 -5.33 10.21
N LEU A 75 -3.32 -5.00 10.03
CA LEU A 75 -2.87 -3.65 9.68
C LEU A 75 -3.43 -3.22 8.32
N GLY A 76 -3.42 -4.11 7.32
CA GLY A 76 -4.02 -3.87 6.00
C GLY A 76 -5.50 -3.52 6.11
N PHE A 77 -6.29 -4.34 6.81
CA PHE A 77 -7.73 -4.07 7.02
C PHE A 77 -8.00 -2.77 7.79
N ILE A 78 -7.21 -2.43 8.81
CA ILE A 78 -7.36 -1.18 9.56
C ILE A 78 -7.09 0.02 8.64
N ILE A 79 -6.00 -0.02 7.88
CA ILE A 79 -5.65 1.04 6.94
C ILE A 79 -6.74 1.19 5.89
N GLU A 80 -7.25 0.08 5.34
CA GLU A 80 -8.32 0.10 4.35
C GLU A 80 -9.60 0.72 4.91
N GLY A 81 -10.08 0.25 6.07
CA GLY A 81 -11.30 0.77 6.69
C GLY A 81 -11.23 2.28 6.95
N MET A 82 -10.10 2.75 7.48
CA MET A 82 -9.87 4.20 7.69
C MET A 82 -9.81 4.96 6.36
N SER A 83 -9.24 4.36 5.32
CA SER A 83 -9.02 5.00 4.02
C SER A 83 -10.28 5.02 3.17
N LEU A 84 -11.13 3.99 3.21
CA LEU A 84 -12.45 3.97 2.61
C LEU A 84 -13.34 5.07 3.18
N TYR A 85 -13.38 5.19 4.51
CA TYR A 85 -14.19 6.22 5.18
C TYR A 85 -13.81 7.64 4.72
N LYS A 86 -12.52 7.90 4.50
CA LYS A 86 -12.00 9.20 4.06
C LYS A 86 -11.83 9.33 2.55
N LYS A 87 -12.16 8.29 1.76
CA LYS A 87 -11.81 8.17 0.33
C LYS A 87 -10.33 8.51 0.04
N TYR A 88 -9.45 8.11 0.95
CA TYR A 88 -8.03 8.43 0.90
C TYR A 88 -7.28 7.38 0.08
N VAL A 89 -7.13 7.65 -1.21
CA VAL A 89 -6.52 6.74 -2.20
C VAL A 89 -5.15 6.21 -1.76
N PRO A 90 -4.20 7.02 -1.26
CA PRO A 90 -2.88 6.49 -0.90
C PRO A 90 -2.94 5.43 0.21
N GLY A 91 -3.90 5.53 1.12
CA GLY A 91 -4.09 4.52 2.16
C GLY A 91 -4.67 3.22 1.59
N GLN A 92 -5.60 3.29 0.65
CA GLN A 92 -6.14 2.11 -0.04
C GLN A 92 -5.03 1.38 -0.82
N MET A 93 -4.12 2.13 -1.44
CA MET A 93 -2.95 1.54 -2.13
C MET A 93 -1.98 0.86 -1.15
N THR A 94 -1.79 1.43 0.05
CA THR A 94 -0.99 0.79 1.11
C THR A 94 -1.60 -0.51 1.57
N ALA A 95 -2.92 -0.54 1.83
CA ALA A 95 -3.63 -1.74 2.25
C ALA A 95 -3.51 -2.85 1.19
N ALA A 96 -3.78 -2.51 -0.07
CA ALA A 96 -3.64 -3.43 -1.21
C ALA A 96 -2.22 -4.00 -1.30
N ALA A 97 -1.18 -3.17 -1.10
CA ALA A 97 0.20 -3.63 -1.13
C ALA A 97 0.52 -4.58 0.03
N ILE A 98 0.02 -4.30 1.24
CA ILE A 98 0.20 -5.18 2.40
C ILE A 98 -0.49 -6.52 2.15
N HIS A 99 -1.76 -6.51 1.75
CA HIS A 99 -2.52 -7.72 1.44
C HIS A 99 -1.85 -8.53 0.33
N LEU A 100 -1.43 -7.88 -0.76
CA LEU A 100 -0.72 -8.54 -1.85
C LEU A 100 0.59 -9.18 -1.38
N PHE A 101 1.34 -8.52 -0.51
CA PHE A 101 2.59 -9.09 0.03
C PHE A 101 2.35 -10.35 0.88
N VAL A 102 1.33 -10.35 1.73
CA VAL A 102 1.00 -11.50 2.60
C VAL A 102 0.29 -12.63 1.86
N VAL A 103 -0.16 -12.45 0.62
CA VAL A 103 -0.71 -13.55 -0.21
C VAL A 103 0.32 -14.67 -0.37
N LEU A 104 1.58 -14.33 -0.63
CA LEU A 104 2.65 -15.32 -0.83
C LEU A 104 2.78 -16.30 0.34
N PRO A 105 2.97 -15.86 1.60
CA PRO A 105 3.06 -16.76 2.75
C PRO A 105 1.75 -17.45 3.11
N THR A 106 0.60 -16.91 2.71
CA THR A 106 -0.72 -17.42 3.12
C THR A 106 -1.48 -18.14 2.01
N ILE A 107 -0.86 -18.39 0.85
CA ILE A 107 -1.57 -18.88 -0.35
C ILE A 107 -2.31 -20.21 -0.13
N PHE A 108 -1.79 -21.06 0.76
CA PHE A 108 -2.41 -22.35 1.13
C PHE A 108 -3.50 -22.25 2.21
N SER A 109 -3.76 -21.08 2.78
CA SER A 109 -4.83 -20.86 3.77
C SER A 109 -5.85 -19.83 3.27
N ILE A 110 -5.55 -18.54 3.44
CA ILE A 110 -6.45 -17.41 3.15
C ILE A 110 -5.92 -16.52 2.02
N GLY A 111 -4.77 -16.85 1.43
CA GLY A 111 -4.10 -15.99 0.46
C GLY A 111 -4.91 -15.74 -0.81
N ILE A 112 -5.75 -16.69 -1.26
CA ILE A 112 -6.66 -16.44 -2.39
C ILE A 112 -7.69 -15.37 -2.03
N VAL A 113 -8.24 -15.42 -0.83
CA VAL A 113 -9.20 -14.40 -0.34
C VAL A 113 -8.51 -13.05 -0.24
N LEU A 114 -7.29 -12.98 0.31
CA LEU A 114 -6.51 -11.74 0.39
C LEU A 114 -6.13 -11.19 -0.98
N LEU A 115 -5.89 -12.05 -1.98
CA LEU A 115 -5.61 -11.63 -3.34
C LEU A 115 -6.84 -10.95 -3.95
N LEU A 116 -8.04 -11.53 -3.77
CA LEU A 116 -9.29 -10.92 -4.22
C LEU A 116 -9.55 -9.58 -3.51
N VAL A 117 -9.30 -9.52 -2.19
CA VAL A 117 -9.39 -8.28 -1.42
C VAL A 117 -8.45 -7.21 -1.99
N ALA A 118 -7.18 -7.54 -2.23
CA ALA A 118 -6.20 -6.59 -2.79
C ALA A 118 -6.61 -6.08 -4.19
N ILE A 119 -7.19 -6.95 -5.03
CA ILE A 119 -7.71 -6.55 -6.35
C ILE A 119 -8.89 -5.57 -6.19
N ILE A 120 -9.83 -5.86 -5.30
CA ILE A 120 -10.98 -5.00 -5.02
C ILE A 120 -10.51 -3.63 -4.49
N GLU A 121 -9.58 -3.63 -3.54
CA GLU A 121 -8.99 -2.41 -2.97
C GLU A 121 -8.33 -1.55 -4.07
N LEU A 122 -7.60 -2.17 -4.99
CA LEU A 122 -6.98 -1.46 -6.11
C LEU A 122 -8.03 -0.84 -7.05
N ILE A 123 -9.12 -1.57 -7.34
CA ILE A 123 -10.22 -1.06 -8.18
C ILE A 123 -10.88 0.15 -7.50
N VAL A 124 -11.19 0.04 -6.20
CA VAL A 124 -11.80 1.12 -5.42
C VAL A 124 -10.87 2.35 -5.36
N ALA A 125 -9.56 2.14 -5.18
CA ALA A 125 -8.56 3.19 -5.22
C ALA A 125 -8.55 3.93 -6.56
N MET A 126 -8.61 3.20 -7.68
CA MET A 126 -8.66 3.79 -9.02
C MET A 126 -9.95 4.62 -9.22
N MET A 127 -11.11 4.08 -8.83
CA MET A 127 -12.39 4.80 -8.94
C MET A 127 -12.42 6.09 -8.11
N ASN A 128 -11.89 6.04 -6.88
CA ASN A 128 -11.78 7.21 -6.01
C ASN A 128 -10.76 8.23 -6.53
N GLY A 129 -9.65 7.76 -7.13
CA GLY A 129 -8.61 8.60 -7.72
C GLY A 129 -9.06 9.39 -8.94
N THR A 130 -9.93 8.81 -9.78
CA THR A 130 -10.46 9.48 -10.98
C THR A 130 -11.45 10.62 -10.69
N GLY A 131 -12.05 10.67 -9.50
CA GLY A 131 -13.02 11.71 -9.12
C GLY A 131 -12.40 12.98 -8.52
N GLY A 132 -11.07 13.05 -8.39
CA GLY A 132 -10.40 13.96 -7.46
C GLY A 132 -9.29 14.82 -8.04
N HIS A 133 -9.30 15.16 -9.34
CA HIS A 133 -8.45 16.25 -9.79
C HIS A 133 -8.95 17.56 -9.16
N PRO A 134 -8.21 18.18 -8.21
CA PRO A 134 -8.50 19.56 -7.89
C PRO A 134 -8.21 20.33 -9.17
N VAL A 135 -9.23 20.94 -9.74
CA VAL A 135 -9.05 22.05 -10.68
C VAL A 135 -8.04 22.98 -10.01
N PRO A 136 -6.90 23.28 -10.64
CA PRO A 136 -5.95 24.23 -10.06
C PRO A 136 -6.78 25.48 -9.75
N ARG A 137 -6.83 25.85 -8.46
CA ARG A 137 -7.54 27.05 -8.02
C ARG A 137 -6.83 28.21 -8.67
N ASN A 138 -7.28 28.56 -9.87
CA ASN A 138 -6.81 29.69 -10.61
C ASN A 138 -7.01 30.86 -9.67
N LYS A 139 -5.94 31.58 -9.35
CA LYS A 139 -6.03 32.80 -8.55
C LYS A 139 -6.73 33.86 -9.41
N GLN A 140 -8.05 33.74 -9.55
CA GLN A 140 -8.93 34.84 -9.92
C GLN A 140 -9.22 35.58 -8.60
N THR A 141 -8.44 36.62 -8.32
CA THR A 141 -8.65 38.05 -8.64
C THR A 141 -9.38 38.74 -7.50
N THR A 142 -8.69 39.70 -6.88
CA THR A 142 -9.26 41.03 -6.61
C THR A 142 -8.12 42.06 -6.66
N THR A 143 -8.02 42.75 -7.79
CA THR A 143 -7.59 44.16 -7.88
C THR A 143 -8.56 45.02 -7.05
N PRO A 144 -8.15 46.21 -6.59
CA PRO A 144 -8.07 47.40 -7.45
C PRO A 144 -6.64 47.81 -7.80
#